data_AF-A0A352Q7M6-F1
#
_entry.id   AF-A0A352Q7M6-F1
#
_cell.length_a   1.000
_cell.length_b   1.000
_cell.length_c   1.000
_cell.angle_alpha   90.00
_cell.angle_beta   90.00
_cell.angle_gamma   90.00
#
_symmetry.space_group_name_H-M   'P 1'
#
loop_
_entity.id
_entity.type
_entity.pdbx_description
1 polymer ?
#
loop_
_entity_poly.entity_id
_entity_poly.type
_entity_poly.pdbx_seq_one_letter_code
_entity_poly.pdbx_strand_id
1 'polypeptide(L)'
;MLGPAGIVAVLDWECAHLGPALEEFGWLCMRSWRYGQVDKPVGGMGQRAELYAAYEANGGAPVDDDAVRWWEVFATLRWAVINMMQVDGHTSGVRRSLPFACCGRNTAMIEYDMLMMIDGRYR
;
A
#
# COMPACT_ATOMS: atom_id res chain seq x y z
N MET A 1 -14.88 6.88 4.68
CA MET A 1 -16.32 6.54 4.66
C MET A 1 -16.96 7.16 3.42
N LEU A 2 -17.86 6.41 2.78
CA LEU A 2 -18.56 6.83 1.57
C LEU A 2 -20.04 7.05 1.91
N GLY A 3 -20.60 8.17 1.46
CA GLY A 3 -22.02 8.47 1.45
C GLY A 3 -22.56 8.54 0.01
N PRO A 4 -23.86 8.81 -0.19
CA PRO A 4 -24.48 8.82 -1.52
C PRO A 4 -23.86 9.81 -2.52
N ALA A 5 -23.25 10.88 -2.03
CA ALA A 5 -22.63 11.93 -2.85
C ALA A 5 -21.09 11.84 -2.95
N GLY A 6 -20.46 10.82 -2.33
CA GLY A 6 -19.01 10.65 -2.35
C GLY A 6 -18.39 10.46 -0.96
N ILE A 7 -17.12 10.83 -0.82
CA ILE A 7 -16.36 10.70 0.44
C ILE A 7 -16.93 11.67 1.48
N VAL A 8 -17.29 11.15 2.65
CA VAL A 8 -17.83 11.95 3.78
C VAL A 8 -16.91 12.00 4.99
N ALA A 9 -15.93 11.09 5.07
CA ALA A 9 -14.89 11.11 6.11
C ALA A 9 -13.65 10.35 5.65
N VAL A 10 -12.47 10.83 6.04
CA VAL A 10 -11.20 10.10 5.94
C VAL A 10 -10.80 9.70 7.37
N LEU A 11 -10.55 8.41 7.58
CA LEU A 11 -10.27 7.83 8.90
C LEU A 11 -8.83 7.30 8.92
N ASP A 12 -8.42 6.78 10.08
CA ASP A 12 -7.13 6.09 10.25
C ASP A 12 -5.89 6.99 10.05
N TRP A 13 -5.86 8.10 10.80
CA TRP A 13 -4.80 9.11 10.74
C TRP A 13 -3.57 8.75 11.59
N GLU A 14 -3.48 7.56 12.18
CA GLU A 14 -2.42 7.21 13.14
C GLU A 14 -1.01 7.17 12.52
N CYS A 15 -0.94 7.04 11.19
CA CYS A 15 0.30 7.06 10.41
C CYS A 15 0.49 8.34 9.58
N ALA A 16 -0.34 9.37 9.78
CA ALA A 16 -0.26 10.60 9.01
C ALA A 16 1.01 11.39 9.32
N HIS A 17 1.70 11.85 8.28
CA HIS A 17 2.92 12.63 8.39
C HIS A 17 3.11 13.52 7.15
N LEU A 18 4.09 14.43 7.21
CA LEU A 18 4.48 15.23 6.05
C LEU A 18 5.45 14.43 5.18
N GLY A 19 5.10 14.25 3.91
CA GLY A 19 5.87 13.48 2.94
C GLY A 19 5.44 13.80 1.50
N PRO A 20 6.16 13.29 0.51
CA PRO A 20 5.76 13.42 -0.89
C PRO A 20 4.47 12.61 -1.16
N ALA A 21 3.56 13.15 -1.97
CA ALA A 21 2.32 12.45 -2.36
C ALA A 21 2.59 11.09 -3.02
N LEU A 22 3.75 10.93 -3.65
CA LEU A 22 4.18 9.69 -4.30
C LEU A 22 4.34 8.53 -3.31
N GLU A 23 4.66 8.81 -2.04
CA GLU A 23 4.68 7.80 -0.98
C GLU A 23 3.30 7.19 -0.78
N GLU A 24 2.25 8.02 -0.77
CA GLU A 24 0.87 7.57 -0.62
C GLU A 24 0.41 6.77 -1.85
N PHE A 25 0.83 7.17 -3.05
CA PHE A 25 0.53 6.39 -4.27
C PHE A 25 1.24 5.04 -4.26
N GLY A 26 2.50 4.99 -3.82
CA GLY A 26 3.24 3.75 -3.65
C GLY A 26 2.57 2.83 -2.63
N TRP A 27 2.09 3.38 -1.52
CA TRP A 27 1.28 2.63 -0.55
C TRP A 27 0.01 2.12 -1.22
N LEU A 28 -0.89 2.97 -1.71
CA LEU A 28 -2.17 2.59 -2.31
C LEU A 28 -2.04 1.58 -3.47
N CYS A 29 -0.95 1.67 -4.26
CA CYS A 29 -0.77 0.83 -5.44
C CYS A 29 -0.15 -0.54 -5.15
N MET A 30 0.42 -0.76 -3.97
CA MET A 30 1.13 -2.01 -3.67
C MET A 30 0.20 -3.23 -3.79
N ARG A 31 0.75 -4.35 -4.26
CA ARG A 31 -0.02 -5.57 -4.59
C ARG A 31 -0.91 -6.07 -3.44
N SER A 32 -0.47 -5.88 -2.20
CA SER A 32 -1.22 -6.25 -0.99
C SER A 32 -2.57 -5.53 -0.86
N TRP A 33 -2.71 -4.31 -1.40
CA TRP A 33 -3.97 -3.55 -1.39
C TRP A 33 -4.84 -3.75 -2.62
N ARG A 34 -4.42 -4.61 -3.56
CA ARG A 34 -5.21 -4.90 -4.77
C ARG A 34 -6.29 -5.96 -4.52
N TYR A 35 -6.30 -6.61 -3.35
CA TYR A 35 -7.29 -7.63 -2.95
C TYR A 35 -7.55 -8.71 -4.02
N GLY A 36 -6.48 -9.18 -4.67
CA GLY A 36 -6.53 -10.19 -5.74
C GLY A 36 -6.81 -9.64 -7.14
N GLN A 37 -7.22 -8.37 -7.28
CA GLN A 37 -7.39 -7.69 -8.56
C GLN A 37 -6.06 -7.14 -9.06
N VAL A 38 -5.10 -8.02 -9.33
CA VAL A 38 -3.70 -7.65 -9.61
C VAL A 38 -3.52 -6.70 -10.80
N ASP A 39 -4.43 -6.74 -11.78
CA ASP A 39 -4.45 -5.89 -12.97
C ASP A 39 -5.04 -4.49 -12.73
N LYS A 40 -5.52 -4.21 -11.51
CA LYS A 40 -6.05 -2.92 -11.07
C LYS A 40 -5.16 -2.35 -9.98
N PRO A 41 -4.07 -1.65 -10.35
CA PRO A 41 -3.04 -1.26 -9.39
C PRO A 41 -3.57 -0.36 -8.28
N VAL A 42 -4.54 0.52 -8.54
CA VAL A 42 -5.05 1.47 -7.55
C VAL A 42 -6.06 0.77 -6.64
N GLY A 43 -5.59 0.18 -5.55
CA GLY A 43 -6.44 -0.47 -4.54
C GLY A 43 -7.35 -1.59 -5.07
N GLY A 44 -7.03 -2.18 -6.22
CA GLY A 44 -7.89 -3.16 -6.88
C GLY A 44 -9.08 -2.57 -7.64
N MET A 45 -9.13 -1.24 -7.80
CA MET A 45 -10.28 -0.51 -8.33
C MET A 45 -10.03 0.16 -9.68
N GLY A 46 -8.83 0.70 -9.94
CA GLY A 46 -8.56 1.52 -11.12
C GLY A 46 -7.12 1.48 -11.61
N GLN A 47 -6.83 2.30 -12.64
CA GLN A 47 -5.53 2.39 -13.28
C GLN A 47 -4.71 3.58 -12.75
N ARG A 48 -3.37 3.44 -12.73
CA ARG A 48 -2.44 4.50 -12.28
C ARG A 48 -2.62 5.79 -13.05
N ALA A 49 -2.75 5.70 -14.37
CA ALA A 49 -2.92 6.86 -15.23
C ALA A 49 -4.17 7.69 -14.86
N GLU A 50 -5.26 7.03 -14.47
CA GLU A 50 -6.49 7.71 -14.03
C GLU A 50 -6.28 8.40 -12.67
N LEU A 51 -5.59 7.73 -11.74
CA LEU A 51 -5.21 8.32 -10.45
C LEU A 51 -4.33 9.56 -10.63
N TYR A 52 -3.29 9.47 -11.47
CA TYR A 52 -2.34 10.56 -11.69
C TYR A 52 -3.01 11.75 -12.37
N ALA A 53 -3.78 11.50 -13.44
CA ALA A 53 -4.53 12.55 -14.12
C ALA A 53 -5.52 13.24 -13.19
N ALA A 54 -6.23 12.49 -12.33
CA ALA A 54 -7.14 13.07 -11.35
C ALA A 54 -6.40 13.90 -10.29
N TYR A 55 -5.25 13.43 -9.78
CA TYR A 55 -4.44 14.18 -8.83
C TYR A 55 -3.94 15.50 -9.42
N GLU A 56 -3.35 15.46 -10.61
CA GLU A 56 -2.83 16.63 -11.30
C GLU A 56 -3.94 17.64 -11.64
N ALA A 57 -5.09 17.17 -12.13
CA ALA A 57 -6.24 18.02 -12.45
C ALA A 57 -6.84 18.73 -11.22
N ASN A 58 -6.58 18.23 -10.01
CA ASN A 58 -7.07 18.80 -8.75
C ASN A 58 -5.97 19.56 -7.97
N GLY A 59 -4.92 20.03 -8.67
CA GLY A 59 -3.88 20.89 -8.10
C GLY A 59 -2.69 20.12 -7.51
N GLY A 60 -2.62 18.81 -7.75
CA GLY A 60 -1.44 18.01 -7.49
C GLY A 60 -0.27 18.37 -8.41
N ALA A 61 0.96 18.10 -7.93
CA ALA A 61 2.14 18.24 -8.78
C ALA A 61 2.18 17.12 -9.85
N PRO A 62 2.91 17.32 -10.97
CA PRO A 62 3.13 16.27 -11.95
C PRO A 62 3.68 14.99 -11.31
N VAL A 63 3.13 13.85 -11.71
CA VAL A 63 3.47 12.54 -11.15
C VAL A 63 4.53 11.85 -12.01
N ASP A 64 5.69 11.60 -11.42
CA ASP A 64 6.72 10.74 -12.00
C ASP A 64 6.43 9.28 -11.63
N ASP A 65 6.06 8.47 -12.62
CA ASP A 65 5.71 7.05 -12.44
C ASP A 65 6.91 6.22 -11.96
N ASP A 66 8.14 6.54 -12.37
CA ASP A 66 9.34 5.83 -11.91
C ASP A 66 9.62 6.15 -10.44
N ALA A 67 9.37 7.39 -10.01
CA ALA A 67 9.43 7.75 -8.60
C ALA A 67 8.33 7.03 -7.79
N VAL A 68 7.09 6.92 -8.31
CA VAL A 68 6.04 6.12 -7.64
C VAL A 68 6.46 4.65 -7.51
N ARG A 69 7.09 4.08 -8.55
CA ARG A 69 7.60 2.70 -8.48
C ARG A 69 8.60 2.51 -7.36
N TRP A 70 9.52 3.47 -7.16
CA TRP A 70 10.44 3.42 -6.02
C TRP A 70 9.67 3.43 -4.69
N TRP A 71 8.68 4.31 -4.55
CA TRP A 71 7.85 4.40 -3.34
C TRP A 71 7.01 3.15 -3.09
N GLU A 72 6.58 2.45 -4.14
CA GLU A 72 5.84 1.19 -4.01
C GLU A 72 6.72 0.02 -3.55
N VAL A 73 7.97 -0.04 -4.02
CA VAL A 73 8.96 -0.98 -3.47
C VAL A 73 9.20 -0.69 -2.00
N PHE A 74 9.37 0.59 -1.64
CA PHE A 74 9.53 1.01 -0.25
C PHE A 74 8.28 0.70 0.61
N ALA A 75 7.08 0.94 0.08
CA ALA A 75 5.81 0.61 0.74
C ALA A 75 5.71 -0.88 1.04
N THR A 76 6.15 -1.73 0.12
CA THR A 76 6.15 -3.18 0.27
C THR A 76 7.13 -3.62 1.37
N LEU A 77 8.32 -3.03 1.44
CA LEU A 77 9.24 -3.24 2.55
C LEU A 77 8.62 -2.80 3.89
N ARG A 78 8.03 -1.60 3.93
CA ARG A 78 7.36 -1.07 5.13
C ARG A 78 6.25 -2.01 5.60
N TRP A 79 5.47 -2.55 4.67
CA TRP A 79 4.41 -3.51 4.98
C TRP A 79 4.95 -4.83 5.50
N ALA A 80 6.05 -5.36 4.95
CA ALA A 80 6.73 -6.54 5.48
C ALA A 80 7.15 -6.33 6.95
N VAL A 81 7.73 -5.17 7.28
CA VAL A 81 8.10 -4.80 8.65
C VAL A 81 6.88 -4.78 9.57
N ILE A 82 5.78 -4.16 9.14
CA ILE A 82 4.54 -4.13 9.93
C ILE A 82 4.02 -5.55 10.19
N ASN A 83 4.07 -6.46 9.21
CA ASN A 83 3.64 -7.85 9.40
C ASN A 83 4.54 -8.60 10.39
N MET A 84 5.86 -8.35 10.35
CA MET A 84 6.81 -8.87 11.35
C MET A 84 6.50 -8.36 12.76
N MET A 85 6.14 -7.08 12.91
CA MET A 85 5.71 -6.52 14.19
C MET A 85 4.41 -7.15 14.71
N GLN A 86 3.44 -7.44 13.82
CA GLN A 86 2.20 -8.10 14.23
C GLN A 86 2.46 -9.50 14.77
N VAL A 87 3.29 -10.30 14.09
CA VAL A 87 3.59 -11.66 14.55
C VAL A 87 4.42 -11.68 15.82
N ASP A 88 5.36 -10.76 15.99
CA ASP A 88 6.09 -10.61 17.25
C ASP A 88 5.13 -10.34 18.41
N GLY A 89 4.16 -9.43 18.22
CA GLY A 89 3.10 -9.17 19.19
C GLY A 89 2.27 -10.41 19.52
N HIS A 90 2.02 -11.29 18.54
CA HIS A 90 1.33 -12.56 18.76
C HIS A 90 2.19 -13.56 19.54
N THR A 91 3.43 -13.81 19.10
CA THR A 91 4.30 -14.85 19.65
C THR A 91 4.88 -14.51 21.01
N SER A 92 5.10 -13.22 21.29
CA SER A 92 5.51 -12.72 22.61
C SER A 92 4.37 -12.78 23.65
N GLY A 93 3.13 -12.94 23.20
CA GLY A 93 1.94 -12.93 24.05
C GLY A 93 1.40 -11.54 24.39
N VAL A 94 2.07 -10.45 23.96
CA VAL A 94 1.62 -9.06 24.18
C VAL A 94 0.26 -8.81 23.52
N ARG A 95 0.00 -9.40 22.35
CA ARG A 95 -1.26 -9.33 21.60
C ARG A 95 -1.58 -10.67 20.95
N ARG A 96 -2.03 -11.66 21.75
CA ARG A 96 -2.40 -13.00 21.26
C ARG A 96 -3.65 -12.97 20.39
N SER A 97 -3.47 -12.73 19.09
CA SER A 97 -4.54 -12.56 18.09
C SER A 97 -4.29 -13.39 16.84
N LEU A 98 -5.28 -14.16 16.36
CA LEU A 98 -5.16 -14.98 15.14
C LEU A 98 -4.86 -14.12 13.89
N PRO A 99 -5.55 -12.99 13.63
CA PRO A 99 -5.19 -12.07 12.55
C PRO A 99 -3.71 -11.67 12.53
N PHE A 100 -3.10 -11.44 13.70
CA PHE A 100 -1.71 -11.01 13.78
C PHE A 100 -0.72 -12.14 13.45
N ALA A 101 -1.05 -13.38 13.83
CA ALA A 101 -0.32 -14.55 13.37
C ALA A 101 -0.42 -14.72 11.84
N CYS A 102 -1.61 -14.47 11.27
CA CYS A 102 -1.81 -14.51 9.82
C CYS A 102 -1.01 -13.42 9.09
N CYS A 103 -0.88 -12.22 9.65
CA CYS A 103 0.03 -11.18 9.14
C CYS A 103 1.47 -11.71 9.04
N GLY A 104 1.99 -12.34 10.10
CA GLY A 104 3.33 -12.94 10.07
C GLY A 104 3.56 -13.93 8.94
N ARG A 105 2.57 -14.78 8.64
CA ARG A 105 2.64 -15.71 7.50
C ARG A 105 2.78 -14.96 6.17
N ASN A 106 2.16 -13.79 6.03
CA ASN A 106 2.15 -13.02 4.79
C ASN A 106 3.49 -12.38 4.47
N THR A 107 4.40 -12.21 5.44
CA THR A 107 5.72 -11.60 5.23
C THR A 107 6.47 -12.21 4.05
N ALA A 108 6.52 -13.54 3.94
CA ALA A 108 7.21 -14.21 2.83
C ALA A 108 6.59 -13.92 1.44
N MET A 109 5.27 -13.73 1.38
CA MET A 109 4.60 -13.34 0.12
C MET A 109 4.93 -11.90 -0.26
N ILE A 110 4.98 -11.01 0.74
CA ILE A 110 5.34 -9.59 0.55
C ILE A 110 6.80 -9.48 0.09
N GLU A 111 7.72 -10.25 0.68
CA GLU A 111 9.12 -10.33 0.24
C GLU A 111 9.25 -10.81 -1.21
N TYR A 112 8.50 -11.85 -1.58
CA TYR A 112 8.47 -12.34 -2.96
C TYR A 112 7.97 -11.26 -3.93
N ASP A 113 6.87 -10.58 -3.60
CA ASP A 113 6.34 -9.48 -4.41
C ASP A 113 7.37 -8.35 -4.58
N MET A 114 8.07 -7.99 -3.49
CA MET A 114 9.13 -6.99 -3.50
C MET A 114 10.27 -7.38 -4.45
N LEU A 115 10.75 -8.63 -4.37
CA LEU A 115 11.80 -9.14 -5.26
C LEU A 115 11.37 -9.14 -6.72
N MET A 116 10.13 -9.53 -7.02
CA MET A 116 9.60 -9.51 -8.39
C MET A 116 9.45 -8.08 -8.93
N MET A 117 9.17 -7.09 -8.08
CA MET A 117 9.16 -5.66 -8.49
C MET A 117 10.55 -5.12 -8.75
N ILE A 118 11.53 -5.46 -7.89
CA ILE A 118 12.94 -5.08 -8.05
C ILE A 118 13.52 -5.69 -9.33
N ASP A 119 13.20 -6.96 -9.60
CA ASP A 119 13.62 -7.66 -10.83
C ASP A 119 12.84 -7.20 -12.07
N GLY A 120 11.84 -6.33 -11.92
CA GLY A 120 11.05 -5.77 -13.02
C GLY A 120 10.02 -6.71 -13.64
N ARG A 121 9.70 -7.83 -12.99
CA ARG A 121 8.63 -8.74 -13.42
C ARG A 121 7.25 -8.25 -13.02
N TYR A 122 7.16 -7.56 -11.88
CA TYR A 122 5.92 -6.97 -11.38
C TYR A 122 5.92 -5.46 -11.51
N ARG A 123 4.70 -4.93 -11.70
CA ARG A 123 4.36 -3.52 -11.69
C ARG A 123 3.05 -3.32 -10.95
#